data_AF-A0A822EA42-F1
#
_entry.id   AF-A0A822EA42-F1
#
_cell.length_a   1.000
_cell.length_b   1.000
_cell.length_c   1.000
_cell.angle_alpha   90.00
_cell.angle_beta   90.00
_cell.angle_gamma   90.00
#
_symmetry.space_group_name_H-M   'P 1'
#
loop_
_entity.id
_entity.type
_entity.pdbx_description
1 polymer ?
#
loop_
_entity_poly.entity_id
_entity_poly.type
_entity_poly.pdbx_seq_one_letter_code
_entity_poly.pdbx_strand_id
1 'polypeptide(L)'
;MHIRSCAYQSLVSHITPHELNIYLPQILQIIKFDYYYLSSIVEYLLKQCINNYHLVYKLYWHLRQLLLTENIHFIRYYYIFMSLLYIIEEYFYIELENEYDLCINLKNIGLELKNNKLNKGYFLIEELKKLNIEFFQSGQRSCRLPCQFSFITNNIDIKSCSIFHSLT
;
A
#
# COMPACT_ATOMS: atom_id res chain seq x y z
N MET A 1 -6.18 -30.31 -8.72
CA MET A 1 -6.90 -29.02 -8.82
C MET A 1 -8.08 -28.92 -7.85
N HIS A 2 -8.89 -29.98 -7.66
CA HIS A 2 -10.03 -30.00 -6.72
C HIS A 2 -9.68 -29.76 -5.25
N ILE A 3 -8.53 -30.26 -4.77
CA ILE A 3 -8.15 -30.14 -3.35
C ILE A 3 -8.03 -28.66 -2.93
N ARG A 4 -7.34 -27.84 -3.73
CA ARG A 4 -7.15 -26.41 -3.44
C ARG A 4 -8.46 -25.63 -3.55
N SER A 5 -9.31 -25.94 -4.53
CA SER A 5 -10.63 -25.30 -4.64
C SER A 5 -11.52 -25.63 -3.44
N CYS A 6 -11.53 -26.89 -2.98
CA CYS A 6 -12.29 -27.29 -1.78
C CYS A 6 -11.75 -26.61 -0.52
N ALA A 7 -10.42 -26.53 -0.36
CA ALA A 7 -9.79 -25.83 0.75
C ALA A 7 -10.17 -24.34 0.77
N TYR A 8 -10.15 -23.67 -0.38
CA TYR A 8 -10.58 -22.28 -0.49
C TYR A 8 -12.08 -22.10 -0.22
N GLN A 9 -12.93 -23.01 -0.69
CA GLN A 9 -14.37 -22.95 -0.40
C GLN A 9 -14.62 -23.08 1.10
N SER A 10 -13.94 -24.02 1.77
CA SER A 10 -14.03 -24.18 3.23
C SER A 10 -13.48 -22.96 3.99
N LEU A 11 -12.35 -22.41 3.54
CA LEU A 11 -11.80 -21.19 4.14
C LEU A 11 -12.78 -20.02 4.00
N VAL A 12 -13.31 -19.79 2.81
CA VAL A 12 -14.25 -18.71 2.51
C VAL A 12 -15.56 -18.86 3.31
N SER A 13 -16.01 -20.08 3.60
CA SER A 13 -17.23 -20.31 4.39
C SER A 13 -17.08 -20.07 5.89
N HIS A 14 -15.84 -20.07 6.41
CA HIS A 14 -15.58 -19.99 7.85
C HIS A 14 -14.80 -18.74 8.28
N ILE A 15 -14.06 -18.12 7.36
CA ILE A 15 -13.22 -16.97 7.69
C ILE A 15 -14.09 -15.74 8.02
N THR A 16 -13.82 -15.14 9.17
CA THR A 16 -14.47 -13.89 9.56
C THR A 16 -13.78 -12.68 8.90
N PRO A 17 -14.45 -11.52 8.77
CA PRO A 17 -13.82 -10.31 8.24
C PRO A 17 -12.58 -9.86 9.05
N HIS A 18 -12.58 -10.13 10.36
CA HIS A 18 -11.45 -9.85 11.23
C HIS A 18 -10.26 -10.78 10.91
N GLU A 19 -10.50 -12.09 10.84
CA GLU A 19 -9.47 -13.06 10.45
C GLU A 19 -8.95 -12.81 9.04
N LEU A 20 -9.83 -12.45 8.09
CA LEU A 20 -9.44 -12.08 6.74
C LEU A 20 -8.42 -10.95 6.74
N ASN A 21 -8.66 -9.91 7.55
CA ASN A 21 -7.69 -8.82 7.71
C ASN A 21 -6.38 -9.32 8.31
N ILE A 22 -6.40 -10.16 9.34
CA ILE A 22 -5.18 -10.69 9.98
C ILE A 22 -4.37 -11.55 9.01
N TYR A 23 -5.04 -12.47 8.32
CA TYR A 23 -4.40 -13.47 7.46
C TYR A 23 -4.21 -13.03 6.01
N LEU A 24 -4.56 -11.79 5.67
CA LEU A 24 -4.42 -11.25 4.31
C LEU A 24 -3.01 -11.46 3.72
N PRO A 25 -1.90 -11.20 4.44
CA PRO A 25 -0.56 -11.46 3.90
C PRO A 25 -0.36 -12.94 3.52
N GLN A 26 -0.79 -13.86 4.38
CA GLN A 26 -0.68 -15.31 4.16
C GLN A 26 -1.54 -15.74 2.98
N ILE A 27 -2.75 -15.20 2.86
CA ILE A 27 -3.65 -15.49 1.74
C ILE A 27 -3.01 -15.07 0.41
N LEU A 28 -2.43 -13.86 0.34
CA LEU A 28 -1.72 -13.40 -0.86
C LEU A 28 -0.54 -14.31 -1.22
N GLN A 29 0.20 -14.79 -0.21
CA GLN A 29 1.30 -15.73 -0.40
C GLN A 29 0.84 -17.11 -0.88
N ILE A 30 -0.37 -17.55 -0.56
CA ILE A 30 -0.90 -18.83 -1.05
C ILE A 30 -1.42 -18.68 -2.49
N ILE A 31 -2.07 -17.56 -2.81
CA ILE A 31 -2.61 -17.28 -4.15
C ILE A 31 -1.51 -17.33 -5.24
N LYS A 32 -0.25 -17.04 -4.89
CA LYS A 32 0.87 -17.13 -5.84
C LYS A 32 1.06 -18.52 -6.45
N PHE A 33 0.66 -19.57 -5.73
CA PHE A 33 0.73 -20.96 -6.16
C PHE A 33 -0.55 -21.45 -6.85
N ASP A 34 -1.51 -20.56 -7.08
CA ASP A 34 -2.69 -20.91 -7.84
C ASP A 34 -2.31 -21.18 -9.30
N TYR A 35 -3.01 -22.14 -9.90
CA TYR A 35 -2.83 -22.45 -11.31
C TYR A 35 -3.54 -21.42 -12.21
N TYR A 36 -4.74 -21.00 -11.83
CA TYR A 36 -5.53 -19.99 -12.55
C TYR A 36 -5.41 -18.62 -11.89
N TYR A 37 -5.59 -17.55 -12.66
CA TYR A 37 -5.59 -16.18 -12.15
C TYR A 37 -6.81 -15.88 -11.27
N LEU A 38 -7.98 -16.41 -11.66
CA LEU A 38 -9.21 -16.33 -10.89
C LEU A 38 -9.42 -17.62 -10.10
N SER A 39 -9.40 -17.51 -8.77
CA SER A 39 -9.75 -18.59 -7.85
C SER A 39 -10.83 -18.11 -6.88
N SER A 40 -11.51 -19.04 -6.21
CA SER A 40 -12.60 -18.72 -5.29
C SER A 40 -12.16 -17.77 -4.16
N ILE A 41 -10.90 -17.85 -3.71
CA ILE A 41 -10.37 -16.93 -2.71
C ILE A 41 -10.13 -15.52 -3.27
N VAL A 42 -9.66 -15.40 -4.51
CA VAL A 42 -9.48 -14.09 -5.18
C VAL A 42 -10.85 -13.45 -5.40
N GLU A 43 -11.82 -14.22 -5.89
CA GLU A 43 -13.19 -13.74 -6.08
C GLU A 43 -13.82 -13.30 -4.74
N TYR A 44 -13.64 -14.08 -3.68
CA TYR A 44 -14.10 -13.71 -2.34
C TYR A 44 -13.44 -12.43 -1.83
N LEU A 45 -12.11 -12.30 -1.95
CA LEU A 45 -11.37 -11.10 -1.55
C LEU A 45 -11.92 -9.84 -2.23
N LEU A 46 -12.11 -9.89 -3.55
CA LEU A 46 -12.64 -8.77 -4.33
C LEU A 46 -14.09 -8.45 -3.93
N LYS A 47 -14.93 -9.45 -3.68
CA LYS A 47 -16.30 -9.24 -3.17
C LYS A 47 -16.32 -8.57 -1.80
N GLN A 48 -15.42 -8.96 -0.89
CA GLN A 48 -15.31 -8.33 0.43
C GLN A 48 -14.84 -6.87 0.35
N CYS A 49 -14.01 -6.55 -0.64
CA CYS A 49 -13.51 -5.19 -0.86
C CYS A 49 -14.62 -4.18 -1.20
N ILE A 50 -15.69 -4.61 -1.87
CA ILE A 50 -16.79 -3.73 -2.31
C ILE A 50 -17.39 -2.92 -1.13
N ASN A 51 -17.49 -3.52 0.05
CA ASN A 51 -18.12 -2.91 1.22
C ASN A 51 -17.14 -2.65 2.38
N ASN A 52 -15.82 -2.74 2.14
CA ASN A 52 -14.83 -2.66 3.20
C ASN A 52 -13.59 -1.86 2.80
N TYR A 53 -13.65 -0.55 3.00
CA TYR A 53 -12.54 0.37 2.72
C TYR A 53 -11.25 0.00 3.45
N HIS A 54 -11.32 -0.53 4.68
CA HIS A 54 -10.14 -0.95 5.43
C HIS A 54 -9.45 -2.14 4.76
N LEU A 55 -10.23 -3.11 4.27
CA LEU A 55 -9.69 -4.24 3.53
C LEU A 55 -9.08 -3.80 2.20
N VAL A 56 -9.77 -2.91 1.46
CA VAL A 56 -9.23 -2.32 0.22
C VAL A 56 -7.89 -1.65 0.48
N TYR A 57 -7.83 -0.80 1.50
CA TYR A 57 -6.62 -0.07 1.89
C TYR A 57 -5.46 -1.02 2.15
N LYS A 58 -5.70 -2.04 2.99
CA LYS A 58 -4.69 -3.04 3.35
C LYS A 58 -4.25 -3.86 2.13
N LEU A 59 -5.20 -4.27 1.29
CA LEU A 59 -4.93 -5.03 0.08
C LEU A 59 -4.14 -4.22 -0.95
N TYR A 60 -4.49 -2.94 -1.15
CA TYR A 60 -3.77 -2.01 -2.02
C TYR A 60 -2.28 -1.94 -1.64
N TRP A 61 -2.00 -1.68 -0.36
CA TRP A 61 -0.61 -1.54 0.11
C TRP A 61 0.17 -2.85 0.04
N HIS A 62 -0.47 -4.00 0.36
CA HIS A 62 0.19 -5.30 0.17
C HIS A 62 0.49 -5.58 -1.29
N LEU A 63 -0.46 -5.32 -2.21
CA LEU A 63 -0.25 -5.55 -3.63
C LEU A 63 0.80 -4.60 -4.21
N ARG A 64 0.81 -3.31 -3.83
CA ARG A 64 1.89 -2.37 -4.19
C ARG A 64 3.26 -2.92 -3.80
N GLN A 65 3.40 -3.42 -2.58
CA GLN A 65 4.66 -4.02 -2.11
C GLN A 65 5.03 -5.29 -2.89
N LEU A 66 4.06 -6.17 -3.16
CA LEU A 66 4.28 -7.40 -3.91
C LEU A 66 4.68 -7.13 -5.36
N LEU A 67 4.07 -6.12 -6.00
CA LEU A 67 4.44 -5.70 -7.36
C LEU A 67 5.89 -5.20 -7.46
N LEU A 68 6.46 -4.67 -6.38
CA LEU A 68 7.86 -4.23 -6.32
C LEU A 68 8.84 -5.37 -5.99
N THR A 69 8.39 -6.43 -5.33
CA THR A 69 9.27 -7.45 -4.74
C THR A 69 9.17 -8.82 -5.41
N GLU A 70 8.02 -9.19 -5.98
CA GLU A 70 7.73 -10.54 -6.47
C GLU A 70 7.79 -10.62 -8.00
N ASN A 71 9.00 -10.52 -8.56
CA ASN A 71 9.21 -10.49 -10.02
C ASN A 71 8.60 -11.70 -10.75
N ILE A 72 8.72 -12.91 -10.18
CA ILE A 72 8.23 -14.16 -10.80
C ILE A 72 6.69 -14.19 -10.86
N HIS A 73 6.03 -13.65 -9.83
CA HIS A 73 4.58 -13.67 -9.69
C HIS A 73 3.93 -12.32 -10.03
N PHE A 74 4.69 -11.40 -10.61
CA PHE A 74 4.27 -10.03 -10.90
C PHE A 74 2.93 -9.98 -11.63
N ILE A 75 2.79 -10.73 -12.74
CA ILE A 75 1.58 -10.72 -13.59
C ILE A 75 0.33 -11.12 -12.78
N ARG A 76 0.47 -12.07 -11.85
CA ARG A 76 -0.63 -12.51 -11.01
C ARG A 76 -1.08 -11.42 -10.03
N TYR A 77 -0.14 -10.81 -9.31
CA TYR A 77 -0.47 -9.72 -8.40
C TYR A 77 -0.96 -8.48 -9.16
N TYR A 78 -0.45 -8.25 -10.37
CA TYR A 78 -0.89 -7.17 -11.25
C TYR A 78 -2.36 -7.32 -11.63
N TYR A 79 -2.80 -8.52 -12.04
CA TYR A 79 -4.23 -8.71 -12.35
C TYR A 79 -5.14 -8.53 -11.13
N ILE A 80 -4.71 -8.97 -9.95
CA ILE A 80 -5.46 -8.74 -8.70
C ILE A 80 -5.51 -7.24 -8.38
N PHE A 81 -4.39 -6.54 -8.55
CA PHE A 81 -4.29 -5.10 -8.33
C PHE A 81 -5.19 -4.33 -9.29
N MET A 82 -5.15 -4.61 -10.59
CA MET A 82 -6.03 -3.98 -11.57
C MET A 82 -7.51 -4.29 -11.29
N SER A 83 -7.83 -5.50 -10.83
CA SER A 83 -9.20 -5.86 -10.44
C SER A 83 -9.65 -5.07 -9.21
N LEU A 84 -8.77 -4.84 -8.23
CA LEU A 84 -9.05 -3.98 -7.09
C LEU A 84 -9.30 -2.54 -7.55
N LEU A 85 -8.40 -1.99 -8.36
CA LEU A 85 -8.52 -0.62 -8.88
C LEU A 85 -9.80 -0.40 -9.70
N TYR A 86 -10.30 -1.44 -10.36
CA TYR A 86 -11.54 -1.38 -11.12
C TYR A 86 -12.80 -1.33 -10.23
N ILE A 87 -12.73 -1.87 -9.01
CA ILE A 87 -13.88 -1.99 -8.11
C ILE A 87 -13.97 -0.80 -7.14
N ILE A 88 -12.85 -0.14 -6.86
CA ILE A 88 -12.82 1.00 -5.94
C ILE A 88 -13.36 2.27 -6.58
N GLU A 89 -13.94 3.13 -5.76
CA GLU A 89 -14.43 4.45 -6.19
C GLU A 89 -13.26 5.34 -6.61
N GLU A 90 -13.46 6.15 -7.65
CA GLU A 90 -12.44 7.04 -8.20
C GLU A 90 -11.85 7.98 -7.13
N TYR A 91 -12.70 8.53 -6.25
CA TYR A 91 -12.23 9.37 -5.16
C TYR A 91 -11.27 8.63 -4.21
N PHE A 92 -11.61 7.39 -3.84
CA PHE A 92 -10.76 6.59 -2.95
C PHE A 92 -9.47 6.13 -3.63
N TYR A 93 -9.51 5.87 -4.93
CA TYR A 93 -8.31 5.65 -5.74
C TYR A 93 -7.38 6.87 -5.70
N ILE A 94 -7.93 8.08 -5.90
CA ILE A 94 -7.14 9.32 -5.84
C ILE A 94 -6.52 9.52 -4.45
N GLU A 95 -7.24 9.21 -3.36
CA GLU A 95 -6.66 9.23 -2.01
C GLU A 95 -5.45 8.29 -1.90
N LEU A 96 -5.58 7.04 -2.35
CA LEU A 96 -4.51 6.04 -2.31
C LEU A 96 -3.30 6.45 -3.17
N GLU A 97 -3.52 7.00 -4.37
CA GLU A 97 -2.42 7.49 -5.21
C GLU A 97 -1.68 8.66 -4.57
N ASN A 98 -2.40 9.60 -3.95
CA ASN A 98 -1.75 10.70 -3.21
C ASN A 98 -0.85 10.14 -2.10
N GLU A 99 -1.31 9.16 -1.33
CA GLU A 99 -0.49 8.53 -0.29
C GLU A 99 0.73 7.82 -0.86
N TYR A 100 0.58 7.14 -1.99
CA TYR A 100 1.68 6.48 -2.69
C TYR A 100 2.71 7.49 -3.23
N ASP A 101 2.26 8.61 -3.82
CA ASP A 101 3.11 9.70 -4.29
C ASP A 101 3.92 10.32 -3.14
N LEU A 102 3.27 10.56 -1.98
CA LEU A 102 3.96 11.05 -0.78
C LEU A 102 5.07 10.08 -0.36
N CYS A 103 4.80 8.77 -0.36
CA CYS A 103 5.80 7.76 -0.04
C CYS A 103 6.97 7.75 -1.03
N ILE A 104 6.71 7.90 -2.33
CA ILE A 104 7.76 8.00 -3.35
C ILE A 104 8.62 9.23 -3.12
N ASN A 105 8.01 10.39 -2.90
CA ASN A 105 8.74 11.64 -2.68
C ASN A 105 9.64 11.54 -1.44
N LEU A 106 9.11 11.02 -0.33
CA LEU A 106 9.89 10.79 0.89
C LEU A 106 11.02 9.76 0.69
N LYS A 107 10.76 8.69 -0.08
CA LYS A 107 11.79 7.70 -0.45
C LYS A 107 12.91 8.35 -1.24
N ASN A 108 12.58 9.20 -2.22
CA ASN A 108 13.57 9.87 -3.07
C ASN A 108 14.45 10.82 -2.25
N ILE A 109 13.84 11.64 -1.38
CA ILE A 109 14.57 12.49 -0.41
C ILE A 109 15.52 11.63 0.45
N GLY A 110 15.04 10.48 0.94
CA GLY A 110 15.86 9.54 1.72
C GLY A 110 17.05 8.98 0.94
N LEU A 111 16.86 8.63 -0.34
CA LEU A 111 17.94 8.14 -1.21
C LEU A 111 18.97 9.23 -1.52
N GLU A 112 18.53 10.46 -1.78
CA GLU A 112 19.41 11.60 -2.00
C GLU A 112 20.21 11.95 -0.75
N LEU A 113 19.59 11.89 0.43
CA LEU A 113 20.26 12.04 1.72
C LEU A 113 21.32 10.97 1.98
N LYS A 114 21.10 9.74 1.52
CA LYS A 114 22.06 8.65 1.63
C LYS A 114 23.31 8.93 0.77
N ASN A 115 23.11 9.51 -0.40
CA ASN A 115 24.19 9.84 -1.35
C ASN A 115 24.91 11.16 -1.00
N ASN A 116 24.24 12.09 -0.34
CA ASN A 116 24.82 13.38 0.07
C ASN A 116 25.81 13.21 1.23
N LYS A 117 27.06 13.64 1.04
CA LYS A 117 28.11 13.53 2.08
C LYS A 117 28.24 14.77 2.97
N LEU A 118 27.67 15.91 2.58
CA LEU A 118 27.82 17.20 3.26
C LEU A 118 26.44 17.80 3.56
N ASN A 119 26.31 18.47 4.72
CA ASN A 119 25.15 19.30 5.11
C ASN A 119 23.76 18.62 5.03
N LYS A 120 23.69 17.33 5.37
CA LYS A 120 22.45 16.53 5.30
C LYS A 120 21.24 17.16 6.01
N GLY A 121 21.45 17.78 7.17
CA GLY A 121 20.36 18.41 7.93
C GLY A 121 19.74 19.60 7.20
N TYR A 122 20.56 20.48 6.60
CA TYR A 122 20.07 21.59 5.80
C TYR A 122 19.32 21.11 4.55
N PHE A 123 19.90 20.13 3.85
CA PHE A 123 19.28 19.51 2.69
C PHE A 123 17.90 18.91 3.03
N LEU A 124 17.79 18.13 4.11
CA LEU A 124 16.52 17.56 4.56
C LEU A 124 15.46 18.65 4.77
N ILE A 125 15.81 19.71 5.51
CA ILE A 125 14.88 20.80 5.83
C ILE A 125 14.39 21.49 4.57
N GLU A 126 15.28 21.78 3.61
CA GLU A 126 14.91 22.44 2.36
C GLU A 126 14.02 21.55 1.48
N GLU A 127 14.34 20.27 1.32
CA GLU A 127 13.52 19.36 0.52
C GLU A 127 12.16 19.08 1.16
N LEU A 128 12.09 18.93 2.48
CA LEU A 128 10.82 18.78 3.18
C LEU A 128 9.96 20.05 3.11
N LYS A 129 10.55 21.25 3.14
CA LYS A 129 9.81 22.51 2.91
C LYS A 129 9.18 22.53 1.52
N LYS A 130 9.97 22.23 0.48
CA LYS A 130 9.49 22.18 -0.91
C LYS A 130 8.36 21.18 -1.05
N LEU A 131 8.57 19.95 -0.58
CA LEU A 131 7.55 18.90 -0.61
C LEU A 131 6.28 19.33 0.13
N ASN A 132 6.41 19.93 1.31
CA ASN A 132 5.24 20.37 2.08
C ASN A 132 4.45 21.47 1.36
N ILE A 133 5.15 22.41 0.71
CA ILE A 133 4.52 23.47 -0.09
C ILE A 133 3.81 22.87 -1.31
N GLU A 134 4.52 22.06 -2.08
CA GLU A 134 4.03 21.51 -3.35
C GLU A 134 2.92 20.47 -3.15
N PHE A 135 3.01 19.67 -2.09
CA PHE A 135 2.11 18.54 -1.87
C PHE A 135 0.91 18.90 -0.99
N PHE A 136 1.14 19.53 0.17
CA PHE A 136 0.08 19.81 1.15
C PHE A 136 -0.50 21.22 1.02
N GLN A 137 0.35 22.25 0.89
CA GLN A 137 -0.10 23.66 0.94
C GLN A 137 -0.58 24.22 -0.41
N SER A 138 -0.24 23.58 -1.53
CA SER A 138 -0.78 23.88 -2.86
C SER A 138 -2.30 23.66 -2.97
N GLY A 139 -2.88 23.00 -1.96
CA GLY A 139 -4.27 23.24 -1.56
C GLY A 139 -5.24 22.07 -1.68
N GLN A 140 -4.83 20.81 -1.89
CA GLN A 140 -5.82 19.76 -2.21
C GLN A 140 -5.56 18.34 -1.70
N ARG A 141 -4.45 18.06 -1.01
CA ARG A 141 -4.11 16.67 -0.64
C ARG A 141 -4.02 16.48 0.86
N SER A 142 -4.74 15.49 1.35
CA SER A 142 -4.50 14.85 2.64
C SER A 142 -4.19 13.38 2.39
N CYS A 143 -3.34 12.80 3.22
CA CYS A 143 -2.93 11.41 3.09
C CYS A 143 -3.22 10.67 4.39
N ARG A 144 -3.82 9.49 4.30
CA ARG A 144 -3.81 8.56 5.43
C ARG A 144 -2.44 7.90 5.53
N LEU A 145 -2.05 7.50 6.73
CA LEU A 145 -0.80 6.79 6.93
C LEU A 145 -0.93 5.34 6.42
N PRO A 146 -0.04 4.85 5.53
CA PRO A 146 -0.07 3.47 5.01
C PRO A 146 -0.13 2.40 6.09
N CYS A 147 0.54 2.64 7.23
CA CYS A 147 0.58 1.73 8.37
C CYS A 147 -0.63 1.87 9.30
N GLN A 148 -1.38 2.98 9.19
CA GLN A 148 -2.46 3.36 10.11
C GLN A 148 -3.58 4.11 9.37
N PHE A 149 -4.54 3.35 8.84
CA PHE A 149 -5.67 3.88 8.06
C PHE A 149 -6.47 5.01 8.74
N SER A 150 -6.54 5.04 10.07
CA SER A 150 -7.31 6.03 10.83
C SER A 150 -6.61 7.38 10.98
N PHE A 151 -5.33 7.48 10.64
CA PHE A 151 -4.54 8.70 10.83
C PHE A 151 -4.42 9.46 9.52
N ILE A 152 -4.94 10.68 9.51
CA ILE A 152 -4.86 11.60 8.37
C ILE A 152 -3.80 12.64 8.65
N THR A 153 -2.98 12.90 7.64
CA THR A 153 -1.93 13.92 7.65
C THR A 153 -2.19 14.92 6.52
N ASN A 154 -1.97 16.19 6.80
CA ASN A 154 -2.19 17.30 5.87
C ASN A 154 -1.06 18.33 5.90
N ASN A 155 0.03 18.04 6.60
CA ASN A 155 1.16 18.93 6.77
C ASN A 155 2.36 18.16 7.34
N ILE A 156 3.56 18.69 7.16
CA ILE A 156 4.80 18.19 7.75
C ILE A 156 5.27 19.18 8.81
N ASP A 157 5.48 18.71 10.05
CA ASP A 157 6.13 19.52 11.09
C ASP A 157 7.65 19.49 10.92
N ILE A 158 8.12 20.36 10.03
CA ILE A 158 9.53 20.47 9.64
C ILE A 158 10.45 20.74 10.85
N LYS A 159 9.94 21.40 11.90
CA LYS A 159 10.73 21.68 13.11
C LYS A 159 11.03 20.42 13.92
N SER A 160 10.14 19.43 13.85
CA SER A 160 10.30 18.13 14.50
C SER A 160 11.10 17.12 13.67
N CYS A 161 11.27 17.38 12.37
CA CYS A 161 11.96 16.47 11.46
C CYS A 161 13.48 16.46 11.72
N SER A 162 14.06 15.26 11.75
CA SER A 162 15.49 15.06 11.95
C SER A 162 15.98 13.80 11.26
N ILE A 163 17.29 13.70 11.09
CA ILE A 163 17.93 12.49 10.56
C ILE A 163 18.31 11.62 11.74
N PHE A 164 17.76 10.41 11.79
CA PHE A 164 18.14 9.46 12.81
C PHE A 164 19.56 8.92 12.54
N HIS A 165 20.40 8.90 13.58
CA HIS A 165 21.76 8.38 13.49
C HIS A 165 21.77 6.86 13.61
N SER A 166 21.23 6.17 12.60
CA SER A 166 21.31 4.72 12.42
C SER A 166 22.33 4.32 11.36
N LEU A 167 22.71 3.05 11.38
CA LEU A 167 23.61 2.44 10.38
C LEU A 167 22.96 2.22 8.99
N THR A 168 21.66 2.45 8.88
CA THR A 168 20.84 2.23 7.66
C THR A 168 20.61 3.53 6.89
#